data_AF-A0A4Q5WEG4-F1
#
_entry.id   AF-A0A4Q5WEG4-F1
#
_cell.length_a   1.000
_cell.length_b   1.000
_cell.length_c   1.000
_cell.angle_alpha   90.00
_cell.angle_beta   90.00
_cell.angle_gamma   90.00
#
_symmetry.space_group_name_H-M   'P 1'
#
loop_
_entity.id
_entity.type
_entity.pdbx_description
1 polymer ?
#
loop_
_entity_poly.entity_id
_entity_poly.type
_entity_poly.pdbx_seq_one_letter_code
_entity_poly.pdbx_strand_id
1 'polypeptide(L)'
;MKILVRLPNWLGDMVMAVAFIEGLQQAYPGAEVHVIARKGIDGLLAYFPPLAGQYVFDKSASKGLRGLWRFGRGVRDAARFDLFFSLPDSLSSAVMGYATGARHRIGFRKEGRGVLLTHTYARPRGGHRVHEYLTLLERYASWQPRDVHVALLHSVPKGDHIAVNINSEAQSRRLTHAKAVELLAALRAATDAPLLLVGAPKEQAFVAEVIAALPDQSGIHNKAGTTTLTGLADLLAGARLVLSTDSGPAHLANALGTPTVVLFGAGNENNTAPFNSSNNTVLRLDKLSCEPCLKNRCVCFETPQCLERLETSFIIQNVLAHLS
;
A
#
# COMPACT_ATOMS: atom_id res chain seq x y z
N MET A 1 14.27 5.80 25.10
CA MET A 1 13.45 6.83 24.41
C MET A 1 12.28 6.12 23.75
N LYS A 2 11.06 6.67 23.84
CA LYS A 2 9.86 6.09 23.20
C LYS A 2 9.36 6.96 22.07
N ILE A 3 9.15 6.35 20.90
CA ILE A 3 8.73 7.04 19.69
C ILE A 3 7.39 6.48 19.23
N LEU A 4 6.44 7.35 18.92
CA LEU A 4 5.14 6.99 18.39
C LEU A 4 4.99 7.43 16.94
N VAL A 5 4.59 6.53 16.04
CA VAL A 5 4.36 6.86 14.62
C VAL A 5 2.89 6.65 14.28
N ARG A 6 2.21 7.70 13.79
CA ARG A 6 0.90 7.54 13.17
C ARG A 6 1.09 7.09 11.72
N LEU A 7 0.71 5.85 11.43
CA LEU A 7 0.80 5.27 10.09
C LEU A 7 -0.30 5.77 9.14
N PRO A 8 -0.10 5.66 7.81
CA PRO A 8 -1.13 5.94 6.80
C PRO A 8 -2.40 5.10 6.93
N ASN A 9 -3.45 5.47 6.19
CA ASN A 9 -4.78 4.86 6.26
C ASN A 9 -5.11 3.92 5.09
N TRP A 10 -4.25 3.88 4.08
CA TRP A 10 -4.39 3.07 2.87
C TRP A 10 -3.32 1.99 2.88
N LEU A 11 -3.65 0.80 2.35
CA LEU A 11 -2.76 -0.36 2.39
C LEU A 11 -1.40 -0.05 1.73
N GLY A 12 -1.40 0.48 0.49
CA GLY A 12 -0.16 0.81 -0.22
C GLY A 12 0.71 1.84 0.52
N ASP A 13 0.10 2.91 1.03
CA ASP A 13 0.83 3.91 1.82
C ASP A 13 1.38 3.32 3.14
N MET A 14 0.65 2.42 3.79
CA MET A 14 1.11 1.75 5.02
C MET A 14 2.29 0.82 4.74
N VAL A 15 2.27 0.08 3.63
CA VAL A 15 3.41 -0.73 3.18
C VAL A 15 4.63 0.16 2.91
N MET A 16 4.46 1.26 2.16
CA MET A 16 5.56 2.21 1.91
C MET A 16 6.10 2.87 3.18
N ALA A 17 5.27 3.01 4.22
CA ALA A 17 5.70 3.56 5.50
C ALA A 17 6.63 2.62 6.30
N VAL A 18 6.80 1.35 5.90
CA VAL A 18 7.71 0.42 6.59
C VAL A 18 9.16 0.91 6.54
N ALA A 19 9.61 1.44 5.40
CA ALA A 19 10.94 2.05 5.27
C ALA A 19 11.17 3.18 6.29
N PHE A 20 10.11 3.92 6.67
CA PHE A 20 10.21 4.94 7.71
C PHE A 20 10.43 4.33 9.10
N ILE A 21 9.80 3.19 9.39
CA ILE A 21 9.99 2.46 10.65
C ILE A 21 11.41 1.92 10.75
N GLU A 22 11.92 1.29 9.68
CA GLU A 22 13.30 0.79 9.63
C GLU A 22 14.31 1.92 9.75
N GLY A 23 14.13 3.01 8.99
CA GLY A 23 14.98 4.19 9.09
C GLY A 23 14.99 4.76 10.51
N LEU A 24 13.84 4.77 11.20
CA LEU A 24 13.72 5.27 12.57
C LEU A 24 14.45 4.37 13.58
N GLN A 25 14.41 3.05 13.40
CA GLN A 25 15.19 2.10 14.21
C GLN A 25 16.70 2.24 13.98
N GLN A 26 17.12 2.57 12.76
CA GLN A 26 18.52 2.84 12.42
C GLN A 26 18.99 4.20 12.96
N ALA A 27 18.15 5.24 12.87
CA ALA A 27 18.46 6.59 13.34
C ALA A 27 18.50 6.68 14.86
N TYR A 28 17.73 5.84 15.55
CA TYR A 28 17.67 5.79 17.02
C TYR A 28 17.82 4.35 17.53
N PRO A 29 19.04 3.78 17.50
CA PRO A 29 19.28 2.45 18.03
C PRO A 29 18.85 2.35 19.50
N GLY A 30 18.05 1.34 19.83
CA GLY A 30 17.53 1.11 21.18
C GLY A 30 16.30 1.96 21.56
N ALA A 31 15.73 2.75 20.65
CA ALA A 31 14.45 3.38 20.89
C ALA A 31 13.30 2.37 20.82
N GLU A 32 12.32 2.51 21.71
CA GLU A 32 11.07 1.76 21.65
C GLU A 32 10.15 2.40 20.62
N VAL A 33 9.91 1.70 19.51
CA VAL A 33 9.07 2.20 18.40
C VAL A 33 7.66 1.67 18.55
N HIS A 34 6.71 2.58 18.74
CA HIS A 34 5.29 2.29 18.82
C HIS A 34 4.56 2.88 17.62
N VAL A 35 3.42 2.31 17.25
CA VAL A 35 2.63 2.78 16.10
C VAL A 35 1.16 2.94 16.43
N ILE A 36 0.51 3.90 15.77
CA ILE A 36 -0.94 3.96 15.64
C ILE A 36 -1.30 3.52 14.22
N ALA A 37 -2.01 2.41 14.09
CA ALA A 37 -2.54 1.90 12.81
C ALA A 37 -4.06 2.04 12.73
N ARG A 38 -4.61 2.13 11.53
CA ARG A 38 -6.07 2.19 11.34
C ARG A 38 -6.66 0.78 11.42
N LYS A 39 -7.78 0.62 12.13
CA LYS A 39 -8.56 -0.62 12.14
C LYS A 39 -8.91 -1.07 10.73
N GLY A 40 -8.70 -2.36 10.44
CA GLY A 40 -8.94 -2.99 9.15
C GLY A 40 -7.68 -3.13 8.29
N ILE A 41 -6.61 -2.38 8.59
CA ILE A 41 -5.28 -2.59 8.00
C ILE A 41 -4.18 -2.90 9.03
N ASP A 42 -4.55 -2.92 10.31
CA ASP A 42 -3.67 -3.19 11.44
C ASP A 42 -3.10 -4.62 11.46
N GLY A 43 -3.77 -5.59 10.81
CA GLY A 43 -3.23 -6.95 10.66
C GLY A 43 -1.89 -7.01 9.92
N LEU A 44 -1.55 -5.98 9.13
CA LEU A 44 -0.24 -5.89 8.47
C LEU A 44 0.91 -5.66 9.46
N LEU A 45 0.65 -5.16 10.66
CA LEU A 45 1.68 -4.94 11.69
C LEU A 45 2.37 -6.24 12.12
N ALA A 46 1.77 -7.40 11.88
CA ALA A 46 2.41 -8.70 12.11
C ALA A 46 3.64 -8.94 11.23
N TYR A 47 3.75 -8.22 10.11
CA TYR A 47 4.85 -8.32 9.14
C TYR A 47 5.84 -7.15 9.24
N PHE A 48 5.59 -6.19 10.13
CA PHE A 48 6.49 -5.05 10.31
C PHE A 48 7.76 -5.47 11.05
N PRO A 49 8.86 -4.71 10.89
CA PRO A 49 10.00 -4.79 11.81
C PRO A 49 9.55 -4.71 13.28
N PRO A 50 10.30 -5.26 14.24
CA PRO A 50 9.87 -5.36 15.64
C PRO A 50 9.36 -4.03 16.24
N LEU A 51 8.13 -4.06 16.77
CA LEU A 51 7.48 -2.90 17.38
C LEU A 51 7.32 -3.11 18.89
N ALA A 52 7.59 -2.06 19.68
CA ALA A 52 7.40 -2.08 21.14
C ALA A 52 5.93 -1.93 21.56
N GLY A 53 5.06 -1.40 20.69
CA GLY A 53 3.62 -1.37 20.95
C GLY A 53 2.77 -0.86 19.80
N GLN A 54 1.51 -1.28 19.80
CA GLN A 54 0.59 -1.05 18.69
C GLN A 54 -0.74 -0.53 19.23
N TYR A 55 -1.25 0.54 18.64
CA TYR A 55 -2.52 1.16 19.01
C TYR A 55 -3.45 1.19 17.80
N VAL A 56 -4.58 0.48 17.89
CA VAL A 56 -5.53 0.37 16.78
C VAL A 56 -6.56 1.48 16.86
N PHE A 57 -6.54 2.35 15.85
CA PHE A 57 -7.46 3.48 15.71
C PHE A 57 -8.71 3.07 14.92
N ASP A 58 -9.85 3.04 15.62
CA ASP A 58 -11.17 2.85 15.03
C ASP A 58 -11.88 4.21 14.84
N LYS A 59 -12.04 4.62 13.58
CA LYS A 59 -12.75 5.87 13.21
C LYS A 59 -14.21 5.86 13.66
N SER A 60 -14.86 4.70 13.68
CA SER A 60 -16.27 4.58 14.07
C SER A 60 -16.49 4.80 15.57
N ALA A 61 -15.51 4.38 16.40
CA ALA A 61 -15.52 4.57 17.84
C ALA A 61 -14.99 5.96 18.26
N SER A 62 -14.18 6.60 17.42
CA SER A 62 -13.50 7.86 17.71
C SER A 62 -14.06 9.03 16.88
N LYS A 63 -15.36 9.28 17.01
CA LYS A 63 -16.05 10.32 16.22
C LYS A 63 -15.66 11.75 16.65
N GLY A 64 -15.38 12.59 15.65
CA GLY A 64 -15.08 14.01 15.83
C GLY A 64 -13.80 14.30 16.62
N LEU A 65 -13.53 15.58 16.87
CA LEU A 65 -12.30 16.03 17.55
C LEU A 65 -12.20 15.51 18.99
N ARG A 66 -13.32 15.45 19.73
CA ARG A 66 -13.35 14.89 21.09
C ARG A 66 -12.99 13.40 21.11
N GLY A 67 -13.48 12.63 20.14
CA GLY A 67 -13.15 11.21 20.03
C GLY A 67 -11.67 10.99 19.72
N LEU A 68 -11.11 11.75 18.77
CA LEU A 68 -9.69 11.73 18.42
C LEU A 68 -8.80 12.10 19.61
N TRP A 69 -9.16 13.15 20.35
CA TRP A 69 -8.41 13.57 21.53
C TRP A 69 -8.49 12.52 22.66
N ARG A 70 -9.67 11.92 22.89
CA ARG A 70 -9.82 10.83 23.87
C ARG A 70 -8.96 9.63 23.50
N PHE A 71 -8.94 9.25 22.23
CA PHE A 71 -8.06 8.18 21.74
C PHE A 71 -6.59 8.50 22.02
N GLY A 72 -6.12 9.69 21.64
CA GLY A 72 -4.73 10.10 21.89
C GLY A 72 -4.38 10.19 23.39
N ARG A 73 -5.33 10.56 24.25
CA ARG A 73 -5.15 10.49 25.71
C ARG A 73 -5.06 9.05 26.21
N GLY A 74 -5.87 8.13 25.70
CA GLY A 74 -5.75 6.71 26.03
C GLY A 74 -4.35 6.17 25.67
N VAL A 75 -3.80 6.58 24.53
CA VAL A 75 -2.42 6.24 24.14
C VAL A 75 -1.40 6.82 25.13
N ARG A 76 -1.56 8.07 25.56
CA ARG A 76 -0.70 8.70 26.59
C ARG A 76 -0.76 8.00 27.93
N ASP A 77 -1.95 7.58 28.34
CA ASP A 77 -2.18 6.97 29.64
C ASP A 77 -1.55 5.55 29.66
N ALA A 78 -1.37 4.92 28.50
CA ALA A 78 -0.61 3.67 28.35
C ALA A 78 0.93 3.89 28.34
N ALA A 79 1.43 4.94 27.70
CA ALA A 79 2.86 5.25 27.68
C ALA A 79 3.14 6.74 27.39
N ARG A 80 4.26 7.25 27.91
CA ARG A 80 4.79 8.58 27.59
C ARG A 80 5.76 8.48 26.42
N PHE A 81 5.62 9.41 25.47
CA PHE A 81 6.41 9.44 24.25
C PHE A 81 7.28 10.68 24.20
N ASP A 82 8.54 10.50 23.79
CA ASP A 82 9.45 11.61 23.54
C ASP A 82 9.15 12.23 22.17
N LEU A 83 8.93 11.37 21.17
CA LEU A 83 8.70 11.76 19.78
C LEU A 83 7.36 11.22 19.28
N PHE A 84 6.67 12.01 18.47
CA PHE A 84 5.53 11.62 17.68
C PHE A 84 5.71 12.02 16.22
N PHE A 85 5.69 11.06 15.30
CA PHE A 85 5.71 11.32 13.85
C PHE A 85 4.33 11.09 13.25
N SER A 86 3.82 12.07 12.48
CA SER A 86 2.59 11.95 11.71
C SER A 86 2.88 11.81 10.22
N LEU A 87 2.77 10.60 9.69
CA LEU A 87 2.90 10.34 8.25
C LEU A 87 1.67 10.78 7.44
N PRO A 88 0.42 10.62 7.93
CA PRO A 88 -0.72 11.28 7.31
C PRO A 88 -0.60 12.80 7.43
N ASP A 89 -1.21 13.51 6.49
CA ASP A 89 -1.28 14.98 6.50
C ASP A 89 -2.46 15.55 7.29
N SER A 90 -3.40 14.71 7.73
CA SER A 90 -4.68 15.19 8.24
C SER A 90 -4.56 15.95 9.56
N LEU A 91 -5.43 16.95 9.75
CA LEU A 91 -5.62 17.61 11.04
C LEU A 91 -5.98 16.61 12.14
N SER A 92 -6.79 15.59 11.81
CA SER A 92 -7.18 14.54 12.76
C SER A 92 -5.98 13.77 13.34
N SER A 93 -4.94 13.56 12.54
CA SER A 93 -3.71 12.88 13.00
C SER A 93 -2.91 13.76 13.95
N ALA A 94 -2.88 15.07 13.70
CA ALA A 94 -2.22 16.03 14.58
C ALA A 94 -2.97 16.20 15.92
N VAL A 95 -4.31 16.14 15.92
CA VAL A 95 -5.11 16.17 17.17
C VAL A 95 -4.83 14.95 18.05
N MET A 96 -4.76 13.76 17.46
CA MET A 96 -4.34 12.55 18.18
C MET A 96 -2.93 12.72 18.77
N GLY A 97 -1.98 13.17 17.94
CA GLY A 97 -0.59 13.42 18.35
C GLY A 97 -0.44 14.47 19.45
N TYR A 98 -1.24 15.54 19.41
CA TYR A 98 -1.25 16.56 20.47
C TYR A 98 -1.76 15.97 21.79
N ALA A 99 -2.83 15.17 21.72
CA ALA A 99 -3.43 14.54 22.90
C ALA A 99 -2.53 13.49 23.57
N THR A 100 -1.58 12.90 22.83
CA THR A 100 -0.59 11.98 23.42
C THR A 100 0.38 12.70 24.37
N GLY A 101 0.49 14.03 24.27
CA GLY A 101 1.45 14.80 25.06
C GLY A 101 2.91 14.52 24.71
N ALA A 102 3.20 13.96 23.54
CA ALA A 102 4.58 13.70 23.12
C ALA A 102 5.39 14.99 23.07
N ARG A 103 6.63 14.98 23.60
CA ARG A 103 7.45 16.20 23.75
C ARG A 103 7.62 16.90 22.40
N HIS A 104 8.11 16.17 21.39
CA HIS A 104 8.21 16.67 20.01
C HIS A 104 7.21 15.94 19.12
N ARG A 105 6.41 16.69 18.38
CA ARG A 105 5.41 16.25 17.40
C ARG A 105 5.81 16.76 16.02
N ILE A 106 6.04 15.84 15.10
CA ILE A 106 6.69 16.08 13.81
C ILE A 106 5.75 15.66 12.67
N GLY A 107 5.65 16.47 11.62
CA GLY A 107 4.91 16.11 10.41
C GLY A 107 4.93 17.21 9.34
N PHE A 108 4.34 16.94 8.18
CA PHE A 108 4.25 17.95 7.11
C PHE A 108 3.29 19.09 7.43
N ARG A 109 3.62 20.31 6.97
CA ARG A 109 2.77 21.50 7.08
C ARG A 109 1.64 21.46 6.06
N LYS A 110 0.48 20.91 6.44
CA LYS A 110 -0.75 20.85 5.64
C LYS A 110 -1.98 21.05 6.54
N GLU A 111 -3.10 21.46 5.96
CA GLU A 111 -4.40 21.62 6.65
C GLU A 111 -4.35 22.50 7.92
N GLY A 112 -3.48 23.50 8.00
CA GLY A 112 -3.39 24.40 9.16
C GLY A 112 -2.97 23.74 10.48
N ARG A 113 -2.55 22.47 10.48
CA ARG A 113 -2.27 21.67 11.69
C ARG A 113 -1.00 22.07 12.45
N GLY A 114 -0.31 23.13 12.02
CA GLY A 114 0.99 23.53 12.53
C GLY A 114 0.99 23.84 14.03
N VAL A 115 -0.09 24.41 14.56
CA VAL A 115 -0.23 24.74 15.99
C VAL A 115 -0.28 23.51 16.91
N LEU A 116 -0.61 22.34 16.36
CA LEU A 116 -0.68 21.08 17.10
C LEU A 116 0.64 20.30 17.02
N LEU A 117 1.51 20.66 16.08
CA LEU A 117 2.83 20.07 15.89
C LEU A 117 3.89 21.01 16.49
N THR A 118 5.02 20.45 16.90
CA THR A 118 6.18 21.25 17.36
C THR A 118 7.16 21.53 16.22
N HIS A 119 7.27 20.60 15.27
CA HIS A 119 8.19 20.67 14.15
C HIS A 119 7.39 20.37 12.88
N THR A 120 7.47 21.27 11.90
CA THR A 120 6.77 21.09 10.63
C THR A 120 7.69 21.32 9.45
N TYR A 121 7.51 20.51 8.41
CA TYR A 121 8.30 20.58 7.20
C TYR A 121 7.40 20.70 5.98
N ALA A 122 7.90 21.30 4.90
CA ALA A 122 7.24 21.21 3.60
C ALA A 122 7.39 19.78 3.07
N ARG A 123 6.31 19.21 2.52
CA ARG A 123 6.40 17.93 1.81
C ARG A 123 7.16 18.18 0.49
N PRO A 124 8.21 17.41 0.18
CA PRO A 124 8.91 17.57 -1.08
C PRO A 124 7.97 17.28 -2.26
N ARG A 125 8.25 17.91 -3.40
CA ARG A 125 7.51 17.69 -4.65
C ARG A 125 8.37 16.83 -5.58
N GLY A 126 7.74 15.97 -6.36
CA GLY A 126 8.42 15.27 -7.46
C GLY A 126 9.34 14.12 -7.02
N GLY A 127 8.86 13.22 -6.15
CA GLY A 127 9.60 12.02 -5.78
C GLY A 127 8.67 10.91 -5.30
N HIS A 128 9.26 9.77 -4.94
CA HIS A 128 8.51 8.62 -4.45
C HIS A 128 7.99 8.84 -3.02
N ARG A 129 6.79 8.34 -2.70
CA ARG A 129 6.15 8.48 -1.38
C ARG A 129 7.03 7.99 -0.22
N VAL A 130 7.82 6.93 -0.44
CA VAL A 130 8.80 6.43 0.54
C VAL A 130 9.80 7.53 0.92
N HIS A 131 10.42 8.17 -0.06
CA HIS A 131 11.37 9.27 0.18
C HIS A 131 10.68 10.50 0.78
N GLU A 132 9.43 10.77 0.38
CA GLU A 132 8.65 11.79 1.06
C GLU A 132 8.56 11.49 2.56
N TYR A 133 8.18 10.27 2.99
CA TYR A 133 8.13 9.93 4.41
C TYR A 133 9.49 10.05 5.10
N LEU A 134 10.55 9.53 4.48
CA LEU A 134 11.92 9.57 5.02
C LEU A 134 12.43 11.01 5.21
N THR A 135 11.94 11.98 4.43
CA THR A 135 12.28 13.40 4.60
C THR A 135 11.97 13.90 6.02
N LEU A 136 10.92 13.40 6.69
CA LEU A 136 10.64 13.81 8.08
C LEU A 136 11.76 13.36 9.02
N LEU A 137 12.31 12.17 8.79
CA LEU A 137 13.40 11.64 9.58
C LEU A 137 14.71 12.35 9.26
N GLU A 138 15.00 12.57 7.96
CA GLU A 138 16.18 13.31 7.52
C GLU A 138 16.26 14.71 8.13
N ARG A 139 15.15 15.45 8.08
CA ARG A 139 15.11 16.84 8.55
C ARG A 139 15.13 16.96 10.07
N TYR A 140 14.56 15.99 10.78
CA TYR A 140 14.42 16.07 12.23
C TYR A 140 15.59 15.39 12.96
N ALA A 141 16.01 14.21 12.50
CA ALA A 141 17.07 13.43 13.12
C ALA A 141 18.47 13.71 12.52
N SER A 142 18.56 14.53 11.46
CA SER A 142 19.79 14.70 10.66
C SER A 142 20.37 13.36 10.17
N TRP A 143 19.50 12.37 10.00
CA TRP A 143 19.84 11.04 9.50
C TRP A 143 19.77 11.02 7.97
N GLN A 144 20.55 10.16 7.33
CA GLN A 144 20.52 10.01 5.87
C GLN A 144 20.20 8.56 5.51
N PRO A 145 19.24 8.32 4.60
CA PRO A 145 18.93 6.98 4.14
C PRO A 145 20.10 6.37 3.37
N ARG A 146 20.35 5.09 3.64
CA ARG A 146 21.28 4.24 2.89
C ARG A 146 20.53 2.98 2.48
N ASP A 147 20.69 2.55 1.23
CA ASP A 147 20.11 1.31 0.69
C ASP A 147 18.63 1.10 1.04
N VAL A 148 17.82 2.12 0.78
CA VAL A 148 16.39 2.09 1.10
C VAL A 148 15.72 0.97 0.33
N HIS A 149 15.00 0.12 1.06
CA HIS A 149 14.09 -0.88 0.55
C HIS A 149 12.84 -0.87 1.42
N VAL A 150 11.78 -1.53 0.95
CA VAL A 150 10.55 -1.74 1.74
C VAL A 150 10.40 -3.24 1.90
N ALA A 151 10.70 -3.77 3.09
CA ALA A 151 10.60 -5.21 3.37
C ALA A 151 9.58 -5.51 4.47
N LEU A 152 8.76 -6.53 4.22
CA LEU A 152 7.85 -7.12 5.20
C LEU A 152 8.36 -8.51 5.61
N LEU A 153 8.38 -8.77 6.90
CA LEU A 153 8.93 -10.01 7.48
C LEU A 153 7.92 -11.15 7.40
N HIS A 154 8.30 -12.26 6.76
CA HIS A 154 7.51 -13.49 6.72
C HIS A 154 8.41 -14.73 6.59
N SER A 155 7.83 -15.90 6.83
CA SER A 155 8.48 -17.21 6.60
C SER A 155 7.66 -18.12 5.68
N VAL A 156 6.70 -17.55 4.95
CA VAL A 156 5.84 -18.28 4.03
C VAL A 156 6.65 -18.89 2.88
N PRO A 157 6.57 -20.22 2.65
CA PRO A 157 7.26 -20.86 1.54
C PRO A 157 6.62 -20.48 0.20
N LYS A 158 7.43 -20.44 -0.85
CA LYS A 158 6.94 -20.24 -2.22
C LYS A 158 6.15 -21.46 -2.70
N GLY A 159 4.98 -21.19 -3.26
CA GLY A 159 4.15 -22.12 -4.01
C GLY A 159 4.28 -21.91 -5.52
N ASP A 160 3.39 -22.54 -6.26
CA ASP A 160 3.37 -22.57 -7.73
C ASP A 160 2.32 -21.62 -8.35
N HIS A 161 1.46 -21.01 -7.54
CA HIS A 161 0.37 -20.17 -8.00
C HIS A 161 0.80 -18.76 -8.43
N ILE A 162 -0.01 -18.18 -9.31
CA ILE A 162 0.03 -16.76 -9.67
C ILE A 162 -1.16 -16.09 -8.98
N ALA A 163 -0.88 -15.07 -8.16
CA ALA A 163 -1.94 -14.27 -7.57
C ALA A 163 -2.27 -13.10 -8.51
N VAL A 164 -3.57 -12.90 -8.79
CA VAL A 164 -4.04 -11.91 -9.75
C VAL A 164 -4.99 -10.93 -9.07
N ASN A 165 -4.73 -9.64 -9.22
CA ASN A 165 -5.63 -8.59 -8.77
C ASN A 165 -6.00 -7.64 -9.92
N ILE A 166 -7.22 -7.76 -10.40
CA ILE A 166 -7.80 -6.92 -11.46
C ILE A 166 -8.50 -5.66 -10.91
N ASN A 167 -8.46 -5.46 -9.60
CA ASN A 167 -9.27 -4.49 -8.88
C ASN A 167 -8.47 -3.33 -8.28
N SER A 168 -9.14 -2.19 -8.12
CA SER A 168 -8.67 -1.06 -7.33
C SER A 168 -9.84 -0.30 -6.72
N GLU A 169 -9.61 0.36 -5.59
CA GLU A 169 -10.56 1.29 -4.95
C GLU A 169 -10.90 2.46 -5.88
N ALA A 170 -9.90 2.91 -6.64
CA ALA A 170 -10.08 3.92 -7.67
C ALA A 170 -10.59 3.26 -8.95
N GLN A 171 -11.81 3.62 -9.38
CA GLN A 171 -12.41 3.14 -10.65
C GLN A 171 -11.46 3.33 -11.85
N SER A 172 -10.72 4.43 -11.88
CA SER A 172 -9.70 4.75 -12.90
C SER A 172 -8.51 3.79 -12.99
N ARG A 173 -8.34 2.91 -12.00
CA ARG A 173 -7.24 1.92 -11.91
C ARG A 173 -7.74 0.48 -11.90
N ARG A 174 -9.04 0.27 -12.11
CA ARG A 174 -9.66 -1.06 -12.20
C ARG A 174 -9.76 -1.44 -13.67
N LEU A 175 -9.45 -2.70 -14.00
CA LEU A 175 -9.69 -3.21 -15.35
C LEU A 175 -11.20 -3.23 -15.64
N THR A 176 -11.61 -2.95 -16.87
CA THR A 176 -13.00 -3.22 -17.24
C THR A 176 -13.26 -4.72 -17.25
N HIS A 177 -14.55 -5.10 -17.26
CA HIS A 177 -14.93 -6.50 -17.39
C HIS A 177 -14.33 -7.13 -18.66
N ALA A 178 -14.46 -6.46 -19.81
CA ALA A 178 -13.94 -6.96 -21.09
C ALA A 178 -12.43 -7.18 -21.05
N LYS A 179 -11.66 -6.18 -20.57
CA LYS A 179 -10.21 -6.28 -20.47
C LYS A 179 -9.76 -7.35 -19.47
N ALA A 180 -10.47 -7.51 -18.35
CA ALA A 180 -10.17 -8.55 -17.37
C ALA A 180 -10.38 -9.96 -17.93
N VAL A 181 -11.48 -10.20 -18.66
CA VAL A 181 -11.75 -11.46 -19.34
C VAL A 181 -10.68 -11.76 -20.39
N GLU A 182 -10.36 -10.77 -21.24
CA GLU A 182 -9.31 -10.89 -22.26
C GLU A 182 -7.96 -11.28 -21.65
N LEU A 183 -7.54 -10.56 -20.61
CA LEU A 183 -6.26 -10.79 -19.93
C LEU A 183 -6.20 -12.16 -19.26
N LEU A 184 -7.26 -12.57 -18.55
CA LEU A 184 -7.29 -13.85 -17.85
C LEU A 184 -7.36 -15.04 -18.81
N ALA A 185 -8.10 -14.92 -19.92
CA ALA A 185 -8.11 -15.95 -20.96
C ALA A 185 -6.72 -16.12 -21.59
N ALA A 186 -6.05 -15.01 -21.91
CA ALA A 186 -4.69 -15.04 -22.43
C ALA A 186 -3.67 -15.60 -21.41
N LEU A 187 -3.81 -15.25 -20.13
CA LEU A 187 -2.95 -15.76 -19.08
C LEU A 187 -3.15 -17.25 -18.86
N ARG A 188 -4.39 -17.72 -18.84
CA ARG A 188 -4.70 -19.16 -18.71
C ARG A 188 -4.16 -19.96 -19.89
N ALA A 189 -4.22 -19.43 -21.11
CA ALA A 189 -3.66 -20.09 -22.29
C ALA A 189 -2.12 -20.14 -22.30
N ALA A 190 -1.46 -19.25 -21.55
CA ALA A 190 0.00 -19.11 -21.56
C ALA A 190 0.71 -19.90 -20.45
N THR A 191 0.00 -20.43 -19.47
CA THR A 191 0.57 -21.17 -18.34
C THR A 191 -0.45 -22.14 -17.76
N ASP A 192 -0.02 -23.20 -17.07
CA ASP A 192 -0.89 -24.10 -16.29
C ASP A 192 -0.92 -23.76 -14.78
N ALA A 193 -0.17 -22.74 -14.34
CA ALA A 193 -0.09 -22.36 -12.94
C ALA A 193 -1.48 -22.00 -12.35
N PRO A 194 -1.83 -22.39 -11.12
CA PRO A 194 -3.08 -21.99 -10.51
C PRO A 194 -3.21 -20.45 -10.43
N LEU A 195 -4.33 -19.90 -10.89
CA LEU A 195 -4.61 -18.47 -10.84
C LEU A 195 -5.51 -18.17 -9.63
N LEU A 196 -4.99 -17.43 -8.65
CA LEU A 196 -5.74 -17.04 -7.45
C LEU A 196 -6.14 -15.57 -7.56
N LEU A 197 -7.40 -15.29 -7.86
CA LEU A 197 -7.90 -13.93 -8.00
C LEU A 197 -8.24 -13.34 -6.64
N VAL A 198 -7.55 -12.27 -6.25
CA VAL A 198 -7.74 -11.60 -4.97
C VAL A 198 -8.56 -10.32 -5.12
N GLY A 199 -9.11 -9.84 -4.00
CA GLY A 199 -9.91 -8.63 -3.94
C GLY A 199 -10.60 -8.46 -2.60
N ALA A 200 -11.13 -7.26 -2.35
CA ALA A 200 -11.93 -6.98 -1.17
C ALA A 200 -13.30 -7.71 -1.24
N PRO A 201 -14.03 -7.87 -0.10
CA PRO A 201 -15.35 -8.49 -0.10
C PRO A 201 -16.34 -7.88 -1.11
N LYS A 202 -16.31 -6.56 -1.29
CA LYS A 202 -17.16 -5.84 -2.25
C LYS A 202 -16.84 -6.14 -3.72
N GLU A 203 -15.72 -6.81 -4.00
CA GLU A 203 -15.22 -7.10 -5.35
C GLU A 203 -15.47 -8.58 -5.73
N GLN A 204 -15.97 -9.39 -4.79
CA GLN A 204 -16.23 -10.80 -5.01
C GLN A 204 -17.18 -11.06 -6.19
N ALA A 205 -18.25 -10.27 -6.30
CA ALA A 205 -19.23 -10.40 -7.39
C ALA A 205 -18.59 -10.09 -8.76
N PHE A 206 -17.86 -8.98 -8.86
CA PHE A 206 -17.17 -8.61 -10.10
C PHE A 206 -16.13 -9.66 -10.54
N VAL A 207 -15.37 -10.22 -9.59
CA VAL A 207 -14.41 -11.29 -9.88
C VAL A 207 -15.13 -12.56 -10.34
N ALA A 208 -16.27 -12.90 -9.74
CA ALA A 208 -17.06 -14.05 -10.14
C ALA A 208 -17.65 -13.88 -11.55
N GLU A 209 -18.16 -12.69 -11.89
CA GLU A 209 -18.67 -12.36 -13.23
C GLU A 209 -17.58 -12.53 -14.29
N VAL A 210 -16.39 -11.99 -14.04
CA VAL A 210 -15.24 -12.12 -14.95
C VAL A 210 -14.85 -13.59 -15.15
N ILE A 211 -14.77 -14.40 -14.07
CA ILE A 211 -14.44 -15.83 -14.17
C ILE A 211 -15.52 -16.58 -14.96
N ALA A 212 -16.80 -16.29 -14.73
CA ALA A 212 -17.91 -16.94 -15.41
C ALA A 212 -17.92 -16.69 -16.93
N ALA A 213 -17.34 -15.56 -17.38
CA ALA A 213 -17.22 -15.22 -18.79
C ALA A 213 -16.01 -15.86 -19.50
N LEU A 214 -15.16 -16.60 -18.78
CA LEU A 214 -13.99 -17.25 -19.37
C LEU A 214 -14.38 -18.54 -20.11
N PRO A 215 -13.74 -18.82 -21.28
CA PRO A 215 -13.96 -20.06 -22.01
C PRO A 215 -13.39 -21.28 -21.28
N ASP A 216 -12.31 -21.09 -20.51
CA ASP A 216 -11.71 -22.10 -19.64
C ASP A 216 -11.51 -21.53 -18.23
N GLN A 217 -12.09 -22.20 -17.24
CA GLN A 217 -12.04 -21.83 -15.83
C GLN A 217 -11.09 -22.74 -15.03
N SER A 218 -10.40 -23.68 -15.69
CA SER A 218 -9.54 -24.67 -15.06
C SER A 218 -8.39 -24.01 -14.29
N GLY A 219 -8.21 -24.42 -13.03
CA GLY A 219 -7.18 -23.87 -12.14
C GLY A 219 -7.36 -22.37 -11.81
N ILE A 220 -8.54 -21.79 -12.04
CA ILE A 220 -8.85 -20.40 -11.70
C ILE A 220 -9.73 -20.37 -10.45
N HIS A 221 -9.29 -19.66 -9.41
CA HIS A 221 -9.97 -19.64 -8.12
C HIS A 221 -10.27 -18.21 -7.66
N ASN A 222 -11.53 -17.95 -7.37
CA ASN A 222 -11.94 -16.70 -6.73
C ASN A 222 -11.56 -16.72 -5.24
N LYS A 223 -10.62 -15.86 -4.86
CA LYS A 223 -10.21 -15.59 -3.47
C LYS A 223 -10.60 -14.19 -2.99
N ALA A 224 -11.36 -13.43 -3.79
CA ALA A 224 -11.84 -12.11 -3.39
C ALA A 224 -12.83 -12.24 -2.23
N GLY A 225 -12.59 -11.48 -1.17
CA GLY A 225 -13.42 -11.50 0.05
C GLY A 225 -13.25 -12.72 0.96
N THR A 226 -12.40 -13.69 0.60
CA THR A 226 -12.22 -14.93 1.39
C THR A 226 -10.99 -14.90 2.30
N THR A 227 -10.19 -13.84 2.23
CA THR A 227 -8.96 -13.66 3.01
C THR A 227 -9.09 -12.55 4.05
N THR A 228 -8.46 -12.74 5.22
CA THR A 228 -8.10 -11.63 6.09
C THR A 228 -6.91 -10.87 5.48
N LEU A 229 -6.53 -9.73 6.04
CA LEU A 229 -5.32 -9.04 5.56
C LEU A 229 -4.05 -9.87 5.74
N THR A 230 -3.94 -10.62 6.84
CA THR A 230 -2.81 -11.54 7.06
C THR A 230 -2.84 -12.69 6.06
N GLY A 231 -4.02 -13.29 5.81
CA GLY A 231 -4.16 -14.35 4.81
C GLY A 231 -3.91 -13.88 3.38
N LEU A 232 -4.23 -12.61 3.06
CA LEU A 232 -3.84 -12.00 1.78
C LEU A 232 -2.32 -11.86 1.70
N ALA A 233 -1.66 -11.36 2.75
CA ALA A 233 -0.21 -11.25 2.78
C ALA A 233 0.46 -12.62 2.61
N ASP A 234 -0.01 -13.66 3.31
CA ASP A 234 0.50 -15.02 3.15
C ASP A 234 0.30 -15.57 1.73
N LEU A 235 -0.89 -15.38 1.14
CA LEU A 235 -1.19 -15.79 -0.23
C LEU A 235 -0.27 -15.10 -1.25
N LEU A 236 -0.01 -13.80 -1.08
CA LEU A 236 0.89 -13.04 -1.96
C LEU A 236 2.35 -13.41 -1.73
N ALA A 237 2.78 -13.62 -0.47
CA ALA A 237 4.13 -14.05 -0.13
C ALA A 237 4.45 -15.43 -0.70
N GLY A 238 3.49 -16.35 -0.65
CA GLY A 238 3.60 -17.68 -1.23
C GLY A 238 3.44 -17.74 -2.75
N ALA A 239 3.03 -16.65 -3.41
CA ALA A 239 2.88 -16.68 -4.87
C ALA A 239 4.24 -16.73 -5.58
N ARG A 240 4.28 -17.43 -6.72
CA ARG A 240 5.40 -17.40 -7.67
C ARG A 240 5.52 -16.03 -8.33
N LEU A 241 4.37 -15.42 -8.64
CA LEU A 241 4.25 -14.11 -9.26
C LEU A 241 2.94 -13.45 -8.82
N VAL A 242 2.93 -12.12 -8.73
CA VAL A 242 1.72 -11.32 -8.56
C VAL A 242 1.51 -10.43 -9.78
N LEU A 243 0.36 -10.58 -10.44
CA LEU A 243 -0.10 -9.66 -11.48
C LEU A 243 -1.20 -8.77 -10.90
N SER A 244 -0.99 -7.46 -10.82
CA SER A 244 -1.94 -6.56 -10.17
C SER A 244 -2.10 -5.25 -10.94
N THR A 245 -3.27 -4.61 -10.87
CA THR A 245 -3.34 -3.17 -11.13
C THR A 245 -2.69 -2.37 -10.00
N ASP A 246 -2.40 -1.08 -10.24
CA ASP A 246 -1.89 -0.17 -9.21
C ASP A 246 -2.87 -0.03 -8.02
N SER A 247 -2.58 -0.76 -6.95
CA SER A 247 -3.44 -0.94 -5.78
C SER A 247 -2.65 -1.55 -4.61
N GLY A 248 -3.29 -1.64 -3.43
CA GLY A 248 -2.67 -2.18 -2.21
C GLY A 248 -1.99 -3.55 -2.37
N PRO A 249 -2.61 -4.56 -3.02
CA PRO A 249 -1.97 -5.86 -3.27
C PRO A 249 -0.64 -5.78 -4.02
N ALA A 250 -0.47 -4.87 -4.98
CA ALA A 250 0.79 -4.70 -5.71
C ALA A 250 1.93 -4.26 -4.79
N HIS A 251 1.68 -3.26 -3.95
CA HIS A 251 2.65 -2.80 -2.96
C HIS A 251 2.99 -3.89 -1.94
N LEU A 252 1.97 -4.58 -1.45
CA LEU A 252 2.11 -5.65 -0.47
C LEU A 252 2.99 -6.79 -1.01
N ALA A 253 2.70 -7.28 -2.22
CA ALA A 253 3.48 -8.32 -2.88
C ALA A 253 4.95 -7.93 -3.07
N ASN A 254 5.20 -6.71 -3.56
CA ASN A 254 6.54 -6.18 -3.78
C ASN A 254 7.36 -6.12 -2.48
N ALA A 255 6.72 -5.70 -1.38
CA ALA A 255 7.35 -5.61 -0.07
C ALA A 255 7.57 -6.98 0.61
N LEU A 256 6.76 -7.99 0.25
CA LEU A 256 6.96 -9.39 0.64
C LEU A 256 8.00 -10.10 -0.23
N GLY A 257 8.69 -9.39 -1.12
CA GLY A 257 9.72 -9.99 -1.98
C GLY A 257 9.17 -10.81 -3.15
N THR A 258 7.85 -10.86 -3.36
CA THR A 258 7.27 -11.60 -4.49
C THR A 258 7.47 -10.83 -5.80
N PRO A 259 7.94 -11.48 -6.88
CA PRO A 259 7.95 -10.87 -8.21
C PRO A 259 6.58 -10.31 -8.54
N THR A 260 6.53 -9.05 -8.99
CA THR A 260 5.27 -8.33 -9.17
C THR A 260 5.26 -7.63 -10.53
N VAL A 261 4.23 -7.89 -11.34
CA VAL A 261 3.92 -7.15 -12.56
C VAL A 261 2.73 -6.24 -12.29
N VAL A 262 2.90 -4.93 -12.52
CA VAL A 262 1.90 -3.92 -12.17
C VAL A 262 1.36 -3.25 -13.42
N LEU A 263 0.05 -3.33 -13.63
CA LEU A 263 -0.66 -2.61 -14.68
C LEU A 263 -0.98 -1.21 -14.17
N PHE A 264 -0.26 -0.22 -14.68
CA PHE A 264 -0.31 1.14 -14.20
C PHE A 264 -1.14 2.03 -15.15
N GLY A 265 -2.33 2.39 -14.70
CA GLY A 265 -3.26 3.27 -15.41
C GLY A 265 -3.19 4.71 -14.90
N ALA A 266 -4.29 5.21 -14.32
CA ALA A 266 -4.28 6.48 -13.61
C ALA A 266 -3.34 6.43 -12.38
N GLY A 267 -2.74 7.57 -12.05
CA GLY A 267 -1.70 7.73 -11.04
C GLY A 267 -0.38 8.16 -11.67
N ASN A 268 0.63 8.34 -10.83
CA ASN A 268 2.00 8.61 -11.25
C ASN A 268 2.92 7.59 -10.56
N GLU A 269 3.49 6.68 -11.34
CA GLU A 269 4.39 5.61 -10.95
C GLU A 269 5.66 6.15 -10.27
N ASN A 270 6.15 7.33 -10.67
CA ASN A 270 7.27 7.98 -10.00
C ASN A 270 6.92 8.40 -8.56
N ASN A 271 5.62 8.52 -8.22
CA ASN A 271 5.17 8.83 -6.87
C ASN A 271 4.78 7.59 -6.06
N THR A 272 4.12 6.61 -6.67
CA THR A 272 3.48 5.50 -5.95
C THR A 272 3.59 4.14 -6.62
N ALA A 273 4.58 3.86 -7.47
CA ALA A 273 4.83 2.47 -7.85
C ALA A 273 5.21 1.62 -6.61
N PRO A 274 5.09 0.28 -6.66
CA PRO A 274 5.77 -0.54 -5.67
C PRO A 274 7.28 -0.25 -5.69
N PHE A 275 7.85 -0.08 -4.50
CA PHE A 275 9.10 0.65 -4.33
C PHE A 275 10.34 -0.14 -4.75
N ASN A 276 10.39 -1.44 -4.46
CA ASN A 276 11.56 -2.25 -4.73
C ASN A 276 11.60 -2.58 -6.24
N SER A 277 12.49 -1.94 -6.98
CA SER A 277 12.60 -2.13 -8.44
C SER A 277 13.15 -3.50 -8.82
N SER A 278 13.90 -4.17 -7.94
CA SER A 278 14.55 -5.46 -8.21
C SER A 278 13.59 -6.62 -8.45
N ASN A 279 12.36 -6.53 -7.94
CA ASN A 279 11.32 -7.55 -8.08
C ASN A 279 9.99 -6.95 -8.60
N ASN A 280 10.05 -5.83 -9.31
CA ASN A 280 8.88 -5.12 -9.82
C ASN A 280 9.02 -4.81 -11.31
N THR A 281 7.95 -5.01 -12.06
CA THR A 281 7.83 -4.60 -13.46
C THR A 281 6.56 -3.77 -13.61
N VAL A 282 6.72 -2.47 -13.86
CA VAL A 282 5.60 -1.54 -14.06
C VAL A 282 5.31 -1.42 -15.55
N LEU A 283 4.08 -1.73 -15.95
CA LEU A 283 3.61 -1.63 -17.33
C LEU A 283 2.63 -0.45 -17.44
N ARG A 284 2.99 0.53 -18.25
CA ARG A 284 2.18 1.71 -18.54
C ARG A 284 2.01 1.84 -20.07
N LEU A 285 0.86 2.36 -20.49
CA LEU A 285 0.61 2.70 -21.90
C LEU A 285 1.45 3.88 -22.38
N ASP A 286 1.42 5.01 -21.66
CA ASP A 286 2.18 6.24 -21.93
C ASP A 286 1.95 6.82 -23.33
N LYS A 287 0.69 6.82 -23.78
CA LYS A 287 0.30 7.30 -25.12
C LYS A 287 -0.89 8.25 -25.10
N LEU A 288 -1.47 8.53 -23.93
CA LEU A 288 -2.60 9.45 -23.79
C LEU A 288 -2.13 10.80 -23.25
N SER A 289 -2.70 11.88 -23.77
CA SER A 289 -2.38 13.25 -23.33
C SER A 289 -2.74 13.55 -21.87
N CYS A 290 -3.56 12.72 -21.24
CA CYS A 290 -3.94 12.87 -19.84
C CYS A 290 -3.01 12.10 -18.88
N GLU A 291 -2.06 11.31 -19.37
CA GLU A 291 -1.13 10.55 -18.52
C GLU A 291 0.04 11.45 -18.06
N PRO A 292 0.42 11.42 -16.77
CA PRO A 292 -0.27 10.80 -15.64
C PRO A 292 -1.46 11.66 -15.14
N CYS A 293 -2.62 11.05 -14.87
CA CYS A 293 -3.74 11.72 -14.20
C CYS A 293 -3.90 11.22 -12.75
N LEU A 294 -4.32 12.08 -11.82
CA LEU A 294 -4.46 11.72 -10.39
C LEU A 294 -5.92 11.56 -9.94
N LYS A 295 -6.86 11.39 -10.88
CA LYS A 295 -8.30 11.29 -10.57
C LYS A 295 -8.68 9.85 -10.24
N ASN A 296 -9.56 9.66 -9.25
CA ASN A 296 -10.04 8.32 -8.87
C ASN A 296 -11.04 7.72 -9.88
N ARG A 297 -11.66 8.55 -10.72
CA ARG A 297 -12.53 8.16 -11.82
C ARG A 297 -11.98 8.72 -13.14
N CYS A 298 -12.15 7.98 -14.23
CA CYS A 298 -11.81 8.50 -15.55
C CYS A 298 -12.73 9.67 -15.90
N VAL A 299 -12.15 10.80 -16.29
CA VAL A 299 -12.90 12.01 -16.71
C VAL A 299 -12.64 12.39 -18.16
N CYS A 300 -11.67 11.73 -18.82
CA CYS A 300 -11.30 11.99 -20.21
C CYS A 300 -11.99 11.01 -21.18
N PHE A 301 -12.43 9.85 -20.70
CA PHE A 301 -13.01 8.77 -21.48
C PHE A 301 -14.08 8.05 -20.64
N GLU A 302 -14.96 7.26 -21.28
CA GLU A 302 -15.99 6.46 -20.60
C GLU A 302 -15.37 5.36 -19.71
N THR A 303 -14.29 4.74 -20.19
CA THR A 303 -13.52 3.72 -19.48
C THR A 303 -12.04 4.13 -19.36
N PRO A 304 -11.25 3.54 -18.44
CA PRO A 304 -9.83 3.85 -18.28
C PRO A 304 -8.99 3.37 -19.48
N GLN A 305 -8.95 4.17 -20.56
CA GLN A 305 -8.26 3.83 -21.80
C GLN A 305 -6.75 3.55 -21.62
N CYS A 306 -6.13 4.07 -20.57
CA CYS A 306 -4.74 3.76 -20.20
C CYS A 306 -4.52 2.30 -19.82
N LEU A 307 -5.55 1.60 -19.34
CA LEU A 307 -5.53 0.16 -19.07
C LEU A 307 -6.10 -0.65 -20.23
N GLU A 308 -7.19 -0.17 -20.84
CA GLU A 308 -7.84 -0.88 -21.96
C GLU A 308 -6.89 -1.09 -23.15
N ARG A 309 -6.13 -0.06 -23.50
CA ARG A 309 -5.22 -0.07 -24.64
C ARG A 309 -3.83 -0.66 -24.33
N LEU A 310 -3.61 -1.12 -23.10
CA LEU A 310 -2.37 -1.83 -22.77
C LEU A 310 -2.45 -3.24 -23.41
N GLU A 311 -1.58 -3.51 -24.38
CA GLU A 311 -1.63 -4.73 -25.17
C GLU A 311 -1.52 -5.99 -24.30
N THR A 312 -2.47 -6.91 -24.43
CA THR A 312 -2.50 -8.12 -23.60
C THR A 312 -1.29 -9.01 -23.86
N SER A 313 -0.86 -9.13 -25.12
CA SER A 313 0.36 -9.87 -25.48
C SER A 313 1.60 -9.32 -24.78
N PHE A 314 1.72 -7.99 -24.65
CA PHE A 314 2.80 -7.34 -23.92
C PHE A 314 2.75 -7.64 -22.42
N ILE A 315 1.55 -7.66 -21.82
CA ILE A 315 1.36 -8.04 -20.42
C ILE A 315 1.79 -9.50 -20.20
N ILE A 316 1.32 -10.43 -21.04
CA ILE A 316 1.65 -11.85 -20.93
C ILE A 316 3.14 -12.10 -21.11
N GLN A 317 3.80 -11.45 -22.08
CA GLN A 317 5.25 -11.56 -22.26
C GLN A 317 6.02 -11.21 -20.99
N ASN A 318 5.66 -10.10 -20.33
CA ASN A 318 6.30 -9.68 -19.08
C ASN A 318 5.99 -10.64 -17.93
N VAL A 319 4.77 -11.19 -17.87
CA VAL A 319 4.43 -12.22 -16.88
C VAL A 319 5.29 -13.47 -17.06
N LEU A 320 5.39 -13.99 -18.28
CA LEU A 320 6.16 -15.21 -18.56
C LEU A 320 7.66 -15.05 -18.30
N ALA A 321 8.21 -13.84 -18.51
CA ALA A 321 9.62 -13.55 -18.21
C ALA A 321 9.99 -13.72 -16.72
N HIS A 322 9.01 -13.66 -15.81
CA HIS A 322 9.20 -13.96 -14.38
C HIS A 322 8.92 -15.42 -14.01
N LEU A 323 8.37 -16.20 -14.95
CA LEU A 323 8.10 -17.62 -14.76
C LEU A 323 9.17 -18.52 -15.41
N SER A 324 9.96 -18.04 -16.37
CA SER A 324 11.09 -18.78 -16.92
C SER A 324 12.24 -18.88 -15.92
#